data_AF-A0A6C0LV04-F1
#
_entry.id   AF-A0A6C0LV04-F1
#
_cell.length_a   1.000
_cell.length_b   1.000
_cell.length_c   1.000
_cell.angle_alpha   90.00
_cell.angle_beta   90.00
_cell.angle_gamma   90.00
#
_symmetry.space_group_name_H-M   'P 1'
#
loop_
_entity.id
_entity.type
_entity.pdbx_description
1 polymer ?
#
loop_
_entity_poly.entity_id
_entity_poly.type
_entity_poly.pdbx_seq_one_letter_code
_entity_poly.pdbx_strand_id
1 'polypeptide(L)'
;MYIDTIDQNKLTDSNKLSFHLATAEYRGKVVCSAPNRAGTHAEVSLLRKHTMQRYRNKNITVYVTRLSKNGHAMSRPCVSCSRYIKAYWPLATVYYTNAEGNWVRDNNLDTNHLCLSDRMNLATAATQAKKRRPRSRSDTESSSSGTESTELCSECE
;
A
#
# COMPACT_ATOMS: atom_id res chain seq x y z
N MET A 1 -30.12 -2.32 22.06
CA MET A 1 -29.53 -2.80 20.79
C MET A 1 -29.38 -1.56 19.90
N TYR A 2 -28.24 -0.87 19.96
CA TYR A 2 -28.01 0.34 19.16
C TYR A 2 -27.34 -0.11 17.87
N ILE A 3 -28.16 -0.31 16.83
CA ILE A 3 -27.67 -0.34 15.47
C ILE A 3 -27.36 1.13 15.18
N ASP A 4 -26.07 1.50 15.12
CA ASP A 4 -25.68 2.74 14.44
C ASP A 4 -26.17 2.57 13.00
N THR A 5 -27.39 3.00 12.73
CA THR A 5 -27.92 3.22 11.40
C THR A 5 -26.87 4.05 10.70
N ILE A 6 -26.17 3.44 9.74
CA ILE A 6 -25.34 4.16 8.80
C ILE A 6 -26.30 5.17 8.17
N ASP A 7 -26.17 6.43 8.61
CA ASP A 7 -27.00 7.52 8.17
C ASP A 7 -26.85 7.62 6.65
N GLN A 8 -27.85 7.13 5.93
CA GLN A 8 -27.83 7.14 4.47
C GLN A 8 -27.76 8.57 3.93
N ASN A 9 -28.09 9.59 4.74
CA ASN A 9 -27.96 10.99 4.37
C ASN A 9 -26.51 11.51 4.42
N LYS A 10 -25.57 10.75 5.00
CA LYS A 10 -24.13 11.02 4.84
C LYS A 10 -23.52 10.38 3.58
N LEU A 11 -24.28 9.58 2.83
CA LEU A 11 -23.87 9.07 1.52
C LEU A 11 -24.08 10.09 0.38
N THR A 12 -24.81 11.17 0.61
CA THR A 12 -25.16 12.18 -0.41
C THR A 12 -24.27 13.41 -0.37
N ASP A 13 -23.01 13.26 0.01
CA ASP A 13 -22.00 14.28 -0.31
C ASP A 13 -21.64 14.09 -1.79
N SER A 14 -22.48 14.66 -2.65
CA SER A 14 -22.67 14.40 -4.09
C SER A 14 -21.43 14.59 -4.98
N ASN A 15 -20.29 14.99 -4.40
CA ASN A 15 -18.99 15.11 -5.07
C ASN A 15 -17.99 13.99 -4.75
N LYS A 16 -18.27 13.06 -3.82
CA LYS A 16 -17.36 11.91 -3.59
C LYS A 16 -17.55 10.84 -4.66
N LEU A 17 -16.61 10.77 -5.59
CA LEU A 17 -16.54 9.77 -6.66
C LEU A 17 -16.45 8.31 -6.15
N SER A 18 -16.02 8.07 -4.91
CA SER A 18 -16.06 6.76 -4.27
C SER A 18 -16.00 6.83 -2.74
N PHE A 19 -16.59 5.84 -2.07
CA PHE A 19 -16.64 5.66 -0.62
C PHE A 19 -15.98 4.33 -0.23
N HIS A 20 -14.96 4.35 0.62
CA HIS A 20 -14.21 3.16 1.04
C HIS A 20 -14.57 2.80 2.49
N LEU A 21 -14.98 1.56 2.73
CA LEU A 21 -15.51 1.08 4.00
C LEU A 21 -14.82 -0.22 4.40
N ALA A 22 -14.46 -0.33 5.67
CA ALA A 22 -13.99 -1.57 6.29
C ALA A 22 -14.97 -1.99 7.39
N THR A 23 -15.34 -3.26 7.41
CA THR A 23 -16.30 -3.84 8.35
C THR A 23 -15.70 -5.09 8.98
N ALA A 24 -15.77 -5.21 10.30
CA ALA A 24 -15.39 -6.40 11.04
C ALA A 24 -16.64 -7.19 11.46
N GLU A 25 -16.56 -8.50 11.28
CA GLU A 25 -17.54 -9.49 11.69
C GLU A 25 -16.87 -10.50 12.63
N TYR A 26 -17.62 -10.92 13.66
CA TYR A 26 -17.22 -11.99 14.55
C TYR A 26 -18.41 -12.93 14.78
N ARG A 27 -18.24 -14.21 14.42
CA ARG A 27 -19.27 -15.26 14.56
C ARG A 27 -20.61 -14.88 13.93
N GLY A 28 -20.60 -14.43 12.67
CA GLY A 28 -21.82 -14.08 11.94
C GLY A 28 -22.45 -12.75 12.33
N LYS A 29 -21.80 -11.96 13.20
CA LYS A 29 -22.31 -10.67 13.66
C LYS A 29 -21.35 -9.56 13.28
N VAL A 30 -21.84 -8.53 12.61
CA VAL A 30 -21.10 -7.29 12.40
C VAL A 30 -20.84 -6.64 13.74
N VAL A 31 -19.56 -6.47 14.09
CA VAL A 31 -19.13 -5.89 15.37
C VAL A 31 -18.71 -4.44 15.22
N CYS A 32 -18.28 -4.03 14.03
CA CYS A 32 -17.84 -2.67 13.78
C CYS A 32 -17.69 -2.36 12.29
N SER A 33 -17.89 -1.11 11.91
CA SER A 33 -17.54 -0.59 10.59
C SER A 33 -16.89 0.78 10.71
N ALA A 34 -16.00 1.11 9.78
CA ALA A 34 -15.36 2.41 9.70
C ALA A 34 -15.12 2.82 8.23
N PRO A 35 -15.54 4.04 7.83
CA PRO A 35 -15.22 4.56 6.51
C PRO A 35 -13.80 5.14 6.47
N ASN A 36 -13.27 5.35 5.28
CA ASN A 36 -12.06 6.15 5.11
C ASN A 36 -12.33 7.61 5.52
N ARG A 37 -11.34 8.22 6.19
CA ARG A 37 -11.38 9.63 6.61
C ARG A 37 -10.20 10.38 5.99
N ALA A 38 -10.24 11.71 6.03
CA ALA A 38 -9.14 12.54 5.55
C ALA A 38 -7.82 12.08 6.19
N GLY A 39 -6.87 11.64 5.36
CA GLY A 39 -5.56 11.15 5.82
C GLY A 39 -5.56 9.79 6.53
N THR A 40 -6.65 9.03 6.58
CA THR A 40 -6.66 7.69 7.21
C THR A 40 -7.53 6.70 6.46
N HIS A 41 -6.97 5.54 6.12
CA HIS A 41 -7.68 4.47 5.45
C HIS A 41 -8.76 3.83 6.33
N ALA A 42 -9.76 3.21 5.71
CA ALA A 42 -10.91 2.63 6.40
C ALA A 42 -10.48 1.49 7.35
N GLU A 43 -9.54 0.66 6.89
CA GLU A 43 -8.95 -0.48 7.60
C GLU A 43 -8.25 -0.03 8.88
N VAL A 44 -7.45 1.04 8.79
CA VAL A 44 -6.76 1.63 9.95
C VAL A 44 -7.76 2.31 10.88
N SER A 45 -8.78 2.98 10.33
CA SER A 45 -9.85 3.59 11.13
C SER A 45 -10.64 2.54 11.92
N LEU A 46 -10.89 1.37 11.30
CA LEU A 46 -11.54 0.23 11.94
C LEU A 46 -10.70 -0.30 13.09
N LEU A 47 -9.41 -0.56 12.85
CA LEU A 47 -8.45 -1.04 13.86
C LEU A 47 -8.33 -0.11 15.07
N ARG A 48 -8.37 1.21 14.85
CA ARG A 48 -8.22 2.20 15.91
C ARG A 48 -9.45 2.35 16.81
N LYS A 49 -10.60 1.79 16.45
CA LYS A 49 -11.80 1.88 17.30
C LYS A 49 -11.59 1.11 18.60
N HIS A 50 -11.90 1.72 19.74
CA HIS A 50 -11.72 1.10 21.05
C HIS A 50 -12.44 -0.27 21.18
N THR A 51 -13.63 -0.39 20.57
CA THR A 51 -14.40 -1.63 20.52
C THR A 51 -13.68 -2.80 19.86
N MET A 52 -12.63 -2.53 19.07
CA MET A 52 -11.85 -3.52 18.35
C MET A 52 -10.74 -4.16 19.19
N GLN A 53 -10.35 -3.54 20.31
CA GLN A 53 -9.31 -4.05 21.22
C GLN A 53 -9.63 -5.42 21.81
N ARG A 54 -10.90 -5.68 22.13
CA ARG A 54 -11.34 -6.97 22.66
C ARG A 54 -11.26 -8.13 21.67
N TYR A 55 -11.05 -7.86 20.38
CA TYR A 55 -11.01 -8.88 19.32
C TYR A 55 -9.60 -9.23 18.83
N ARG A 56 -8.54 -8.65 19.42
CA ARG A 56 -7.14 -8.80 18.98
C ARG A 56 -6.72 -10.24 18.70
N ASN A 57 -7.09 -11.17 19.58
CA ASN A 57 -6.72 -12.59 19.49
C ASN A 57 -7.88 -13.47 19.02
N LYS A 58 -8.84 -12.92 18.31
CA LYS A 58 -10.01 -13.66 17.79
C LYS A 58 -9.87 -13.84 16.28
N ASN A 59 -10.40 -14.95 15.77
CA ASN A 59 -10.60 -15.13 14.34
C ASN A 59 -11.77 -14.23 13.91
N ILE A 60 -11.44 -13.02 13.47
CA ILE A 60 -12.42 -12.08 12.92
C ILE A 60 -12.40 -12.13 11.40
N THR A 61 -13.52 -11.80 10.79
CA THR A 61 -13.60 -11.59 9.35
C THR A 61 -13.65 -10.09 9.08
N VAL A 62 -12.76 -9.58 8.22
CA VAL A 62 -12.75 -8.18 7.79
C VAL A 62 -13.19 -8.13 6.34
N TYR A 63 -14.22 -7.33 6.06
CA TYR A 63 -14.69 -7.04 4.71
C TYR A 63 -14.30 -5.62 4.36
N VAL A 64 -13.66 -5.44 3.21
CA VAL A 64 -13.24 -4.12 2.71
C VAL A 64 -13.90 -3.88 1.37
N THR A 65 -14.66 -2.80 1.23
CA THR A 65 -15.36 -2.48 -0.02
C THR A 65 -15.19 -1.02 -0.38
N ARG A 66 -15.21 -0.75 -1.68
CA ARG A 66 -15.27 0.59 -2.22
C ARG A 66 -16.53 0.70 -3.06
N LEU A 67 -17.44 1.57 -2.65
CA LEU A 67 -18.62 1.94 -3.42
C LEU A 67 -18.27 3.10 -4.34
N SER A 68 -18.59 2.98 -5.62
CA SER A 68 -18.43 4.03 -6.64
C SER A 68 -19.78 4.27 -7.32
N LYS A 69 -19.86 5.30 -8.17
CA LYS A 69 -21.09 5.57 -8.95
C LYS A 69 -21.54 4.37 -9.81
N ASN A 70 -20.59 3.54 -10.26
CA ASN A 70 -20.85 2.40 -11.16
C ASN A 70 -20.90 1.05 -10.42
N GLY A 71 -21.09 1.07 -9.09
CA GLY A 71 -21.07 -0.14 -8.25
C GLY A 71 -19.77 -0.30 -7.49
N HIS A 72 -19.38 -1.54 -7.21
CA HIS A 72 -18.17 -1.84 -6.45
C HIS A 72 -16.90 -1.57 -7.26
N ALA A 73 -15.91 -0.98 -6.61
CA ALA A 73 -14.58 -0.79 -7.14
C ALA A 73 -13.56 -1.61 -6.35
N MET A 74 -12.36 -1.77 -6.94
CA MET A 74 -11.27 -2.48 -6.30
C MET A 74 -10.93 -1.83 -4.94
N SER A 75 -10.97 -2.64 -3.89
CA SER A 75 -10.86 -2.20 -2.50
C SER A 75 -9.83 -3.00 -1.70
N ARG A 76 -8.93 -3.72 -2.38
CA ARG A 76 -7.90 -4.50 -1.72
C ARG A 76 -7.11 -3.62 -0.73
N PRO A 77 -6.90 -4.06 0.52
CA PRO A 77 -6.08 -3.32 1.47
C PRO A 77 -4.68 -3.06 0.93
N CYS A 78 -4.15 -1.85 1.16
CA CYS A 78 -2.78 -1.55 0.81
C CYS A 78 -1.78 -2.21 1.76
N VAL A 79 -0.51 -2.28 1.36
CA VAL A 79 0.60 -2.86 2.14
C VAL A 79 0.62 -2.38 3.59
N SER A 80 0.40 -1.09 3.81
CA SER A 80 0.37 -0.52 5.16
C SER A 80 -0.83 -1.05 5.95
N CYS A 81 -2.01 -1.07 5.35
CA CYS A 81 -3.22 -1.62 5.98
C CYS A 81 -3.09 -3.13 6.24
N SER A 82 -2.58 -3.90 5.29
CA SER A 82 -2.31 -5.33 5.43
C SER A 82 -1.34 -5.62 6.58
N ARG A 83 -0.27 -4.83 6.71
CA ARG A 83 0.67 -4.91 7.84
C ARG A 83 -0.02 -4.64 9.18
N TYR A 84 -0.82 -3.58 9.26
CA TYR A 84 -1.56 -3.26 10.48
C TYR A 84 -2.58 -4.34 10.85
N ILE A 85 -3.31 -4.87 9.87
CA ILE A 85 -4.27 -5.97 10.07
C ILE A 85 -3.53 -7.20 10.59
N LYS A 86 -2.43 -7.64 9.96
CA LYS A 86 -1.66 -8.81 10.42
C LYS A 86 -1.09 -8.63 11.82
N ALA A 87 -0.56 -7.44 12.14
CA ALA A 87 0.05 -7.17 13.44
C ALA A 87 -0.98 -7.16 14.58
N TYR A 88 -2.22 -6.74 14.27
CA TYR A 88 -3.26 -6.57 15.27
C TYR A 88 -4.22 -7.76 15.34
N TRP A 89 -4.55 -8.38 14.21
CA TRP A 89 -5.37 -9.57 14.07
C TRP A 89 -4.66 -10.62 13.24
N PRO A 90 -3.70 -11.36 13.84
CA PRO A 90 -2.92 -12.36 13.11
C PRO A 90 -3.77 -13.53 12.58
N LEU A 91 -4.96 -13.74 13.14
CA LEU A 91 -5.92 -14.77 12.75
C LEU A 91 -7.04 -14.26 11.84
N ALA A 92 -7.00 -12.99 11.41
CA ALA A 92 -8.07 -12.42 10.61
C ALA A 92 -8.17 -13.05 9.23
N THR A 93 -9.40 -13.30 8.79
CA THR A 93 -9.71 -13.54 7.38
C THR A 93 -10.14 -12.22 6.75
N VAL A 94 -9.59 -11.89 5.58
CA VAL A 94 -9.91 -10.63 4.88
C VAL A 94 -10.56 -10.91 3.54
N TYR A 95 -11.67 -10.23 3.27
CA TYR A 95 -12.35 -10.20 1.98
C TYR A 95 -12.37 -8.78 1.44
N TYR A 96 -12.25 -8.63 0.13
CA TYR A 96 -12.32 -7.35 -0.55
C TYR A 96 -13.05 -7.48 -1.89
N THR A 97 -13.52 -6.36 -2.44
CA THR A 97 -14.07 -6.30 -3.80
C THR A 97 -12.94 -6.09 -4.80
N ASN A 98 -12.86 -6.93 -5.83
CA ASN A 98 -11.86 -6.82 -6.89
C ASN A 98 -12.26 -5.76 -7.94
N ALA A 99 -11.53 -5.69 -9.07
CA ALA A 99 -11.80 -4.69 -10.12
C ALA A 99 -13.14 -4.91 -10.82
N GLU A 100 -13.60 -6.15 -10.89
CA GLU A 100 -14.90 -6.54 -11.44
C GLU A 100 -16.04 -6.40 -10.43
N GLY A 101 -15.74 -5.97 -9.20
CA GLY A 101 -16.71 -5.81 -8.12
C GLY A 101 -17.07 -7.10 -7.37
N ASN A 102 -16.40 -8.22 -7.66
CA ASN A 102 -16.62 -9.50 -7.00
C ASN A 102 -15.91 -9.56 -5.65
N TRP A 103 -16.52 -10.25 -4.67
CA TRP A 103 -15.90 -10.53 -3.38
C TRP A 103 -14.83 -11.61 -3.51
N VAL A 104 -13.60 -11.28 -3.11
CA VAL A 104 -12.45 -12.17 -3.17
C VAL A 104 -11.79 -12.21 -1.79
N ARG A 105 -11.38 -13.41 -1.36
CA ARG A 105 -10.59 -13.59 -0.15
C ARG A 105 -9.14 -13.18 -0.41
N ASP A 106 -8.55 -12.36 0.46
CA ASP A 106 -7.12 -12.11 0.43
C ASP A 106 -6.37 -13.25 1.11
N ASN A 107 -5.75 -14.11 0.29
CA ASN A 107 -5.02 -15.28 0.78
C ASN A 107 -3.63 -14.95 1.34
N ASN A 108 -3.07 -13.79 1.01
CA ASN A 108 -1.68 -13.52 1.34
C ASN A 108 -1.44 -12.17 2.02
N LEU A 109 -2.44 -11.29 2.10
CA LEU A 109 -2.39 -9.94 2.67
C LEU A 109 -1.00 -9.33 2.46
N ASP A 110 -0.56 -9.40 1.21
CA ASP A 110 0.84 -9.23 0.86
C ASP A 110 1.23 -7.76 0.82
N THR A 111 2.51 -7.53 0.61
CA THR A 111 3.13 -6.20 0.66
C THR A 111 3.12 -5.46 -0.67
N ASN A 112 2.43 -5.97 -1.69
CA ASN A 112 2.62 -5.49 -3.06
C ASN A 112 1.58 -4.44 -3.46
N HIS A 113 0.41 -4.42 -2.81
CA HIS A 113 -0.61 -3.42 -3.13
C HIS A 113 -0.26 -2.05 -2.52
N LEU A 114 0.32 -1.15 -3.32
CA LEU A 114 0.56 0.23 -2.89
C LEU A 114 -0.70 1.08 -3.02
N CYS A 115 -0.98 1.90 -1.99
CA CYS A 115 -2.04 2.90 -2.08
C CYS A 115 -1.63 4.06 -2.99
N LEU A 116 -2.60 4.89 -3.39
CA LEU A 116 -2.36 5.99 -4.32
C LEU A 116 -1.25 6.94 -3.81
N SER A 117 -1.30 7.29 -2.53
CA SER A 117 -0.31 8.17 -1.90
C SER A 117 1.11 7.58 -1.93
N ASP A 118 1.25 6.28 -1.60
CA ASP A 118 2.55 5.61 -1.64
C ASP A 118 3.11 5.54 -3.07
N ARG A 119 2.25 5.32 -4.07
CA ARG A 119 2.65 5.34 -5.49
C ARG A 119 3.14 6.73 -5.92
N MET A 120 2.42 7.79 -5.55
CA MET A 120 2.81 9.17 -5.86
C MET A 120 4.15 9.55 -5.20
N ASN A 121 4.35 9.14 -3.95
CA ASN A 121 5.61 9.35 -3.24
C ASN A 121 6.78 8.62 -3.93
N LEU A 122 6.58 7.38 -4.35
CA LEU A 122 7.60 6.60 -5.07
C LEU A 122 7.95 7.22 -6.43
N ALA A 123 6.94 7.66 -7.19
CA ALA A 123 7.15 8.32 -8.48
C ALA A 123 7.90 9.66 -8.33
N THR A 124 7.61 10.41 -7.28
CA THR A 124 8.30 11.66 -6.95
C THR A 124 9.76 11.40 -6.59
N ALA A 125 10.00 10.40 -5.73
CA ALA A 125 11.36 9.99 -5.34
C ALA A 125 12.19 9.51 -6.54
N ALA A 126 11.61 8.71 -7.44
CA ALA A 126 12.26 8.25 -8.67
C ALA A 126 12.62 9.43 -9.59
N THR A 127 11.73 10.42 -9.71
CA THR A 127 11.98 11.64 -10.50
C THR A 127 13.12 12.46 -9.91
N GLN A 128 13.18 12.61 -8.58
CA GLN A 128 14.29 13.29 -7.89
C GLN A 128 15.61 12.53 -8.04
N ALA A 129 15.60 11.19 -7.94
CA ALA A 129 16.79 10.37 -8.14
C ALA A 129 17.34 10.46 -9.57
N LYS A 130 16.47 10.52 -10.59
CA LYS A 130 16.87 10.72 -11.98
C LYS A 130 17.49 12.10 -12.24
N LYS A 131 17.00 13.15 -11.56
CA LYS A 131 17.59 14.50 -11.60
C LYS A 131 18.96 14.59 -10.90
N ARG A 132 19.21 13.73 -9.90
CA ARG A 132 20.46 13.70 -9.12
C ARG A 132 21.54 12.78 -9.69
N ARG A 133 21.25 12.02 -10.75
CA ARG A 133 22.30 11.25 -11.45
C ARG A 133 23.28 12.24 -12.10
N PRO A 134 24.58 12.20 -11.74
CA PRO A 134 25.58 13.00 -12.45
C PRO A 134 25.57 12.58 -13.92
N ARG A 135 25.59 13.57 -14.82
CA ARG A 135 25.97 13.31 -16.23
C ARG A 135 27.35 12.67 -16.17
N SER A 136 27.45 11.40 -16.57
CA SER A 136 28.74 10.79 -16.86
C SER A 136 29.46 11.72 -17.85
N ARG A 137 30.57 12.31 -17.41
CA ARG A 137 31.53 12.96 -18.29
C ARG A 137 31.94 11.91 -19.31
N SER A 138 31.68 12.20 -20.58
CA SER A 138 32.34 11.52 -21.69
C SER A 138 33.82 11.84 -21.58
N ASP A 139 34.62 10.87 -21.14
CA ASP A 139 36.07 10.99 -21.21
C ASP A 139 36.46 10.86 -22.68
N THR A 140 36.90 12.01 -23.20
CA THR A 140 37.53 12.20 -24.49
C THR A 140 38.71 11.25 -24.65
N GLU A 141 38.78 10.60 -25.82
CA GLU A 141 39.95 9.88 -26.29
C GLU A 141 41.23 10.73 -26.15
N SER A 142 42.31 10.11 -25.71
CA SER A 142 43.66 10.54 -26.04
C SER A 142 44.54 9.32 -26.18
N SER A 143 44.70 8.91 -27.43
CA SER A 143 45.74 8.02 -27.92
C SER A 143 47.13 8.51 -27.53
N SER A 144 47.98 7.61 -27.06
CA SER A 144 49.43 7.75 -27.23
C SER A 144 50.02 6.39 -27.62
N SER A 145 50.14 6.19 -28.93
CA SER A 145 51.06 5.23 -29.55
C SER A 145 52.47 5.82 -29.52
N GLY A 146 53.44 5.09 -28.98
CA GLY A 146 54.86 5.47 -29.00
C GLY A 146 55.73 4.28 -28.62
N THR A 147 56.56 3.87 -29.57
CA THR A 147 57.35 2.64 -29.69
C THR A 147 58.56 2.51 -28.75
N GLU A 148 58.91 1.25 -28.49
CA GLU A 148 60.21 0.64 -28.14
C GLU A 148 61.47 1.53 -28.02
N SER A 149 62.26 1.27 -26.97
CA SER A 149 63.68 0.92 -27.10
C SER A 149 64.19 0.19 -25.85
N THR A 150 64.83 -0.94 -26.11
CA THR A 150 65.55 -1.87 -25.22
C THR A 150 66.91 -1.33 -24.76
N GLU A 151 67.56 -2.10 -23.86
CA GLU A 151 68.97 -2.08 -23.41
C GLU A 151 69.28 -1.24 -22.15
N LEU A 152 69.98 -1.70 -21.09
CA LEU A 152 70.84 -2.87 -20.84
C LEU A 152 70.94 -3.16 -19.33
N CYS A 153 71.27 -4.41 -18.98
CA CYS A 153 71.61 -4.91 -17.64
C CYS A 153 73.15 -4.99 -17.46
N SER A 154 73.60 -5.06 -16.19
CA SER A 154 74.99 -5.22 -15.67
C SER A 154 75.83 -3.93 -15.67
N GLU A 155 76.64 -3.58 -14.67
CA GLU A 155 77.50 -4.33 -13.73
C GLU A 155 77.49 -3.64 -12.34
N CYS A 156 77.44 -4.36 -11.22
CA CYS A 156 78.58 -4.73 -10.35
C CYS A 156 79.55 -3.58 -10.02
N GLU A 157 79.38 -2.96 -8.86
CA GLU A 157 80.37 -2.85 -7.76
C GLU A 157 79.69 -2.42 -6.45
#